data_AF-A0A1M4V9D8-F1
#
_entry.id   AF-A0A1M4V9D8-F1
#
_cell.length_a   1.000
_cell.length_b   1.000
_cell.length_c   1.000
_cell.angle_alpha   90.00
_cell.angle_beta   90.00
_cell.angle_gamma   90.00
#
_symmetry.space_group_name_H-M   'P 1'
#
loop_
_entity.id
_entity.type
_entity.pdbx_description
1 polymer ?
#
loop_
_entity_poly.entity_id
_entity_poly.type
_entity_poly.pdbx_seq_one_letter_code
_entity_poly.pdbx_strand_id
1 'polypeptide(L)'
;MTNNPIDTISANEAKKNISSGIPLRNVFITGTLNIENGSEWDKEMIIENCIIENLVCISIQFNKQVTIKNTHIKAASFDFCYFIGGLIIDSCQFDEYLDFNAGGHNSKGNFIIINGNHFRGFVNFFDCWFNGEISVNNNLFESGTNILSKTLWVSFDVPIVAQNNIGDLSIESECKSENI
;
A
#
# COMPACT_ATOMS: atom_id res chain seq x y z
N MET A 1 12.70 -15.16 2.80
CA MET A 1 12.42 -15.89 4.06
C MET A 1 11.95 -14.85 5.07
N THR A 2 10.65 -14.77 5.32
CA THR A 2 10.08 -13.93 6.37
C THR A 2 10.39 -14.58 7.71
N ASN A 3 11.02 -13.85 8.63
CA ASN A 3 11.13 -14.30 10.01
C ASN A 3 9.72 -14.30 10.60
N ASN A 4 9.32 -15.40 11.24
CA ASN A 4 8.03 -15.44 11.93
C ASN A 4 7.99 -14.36 13.01
N PRO A 5 6.87 -13.61 13.14
CA PRO A 5 6.72 -12.61 14.20
C PRO A 5 6.84 -13.27 15.58
N ILE A 6 7.38 -12.50 16.52
CA ILE A 6 7.79 -12.99 17.85
C ILE A 6 6.61 -12.89 18.83
N ASP A 7 5.73 -11.92 18.62
CA ASP A 7 4.58 -11.63 19.48
C ASP A 7 3.29 -11.48 18.68
N THR A 8 2.14 -11.64 19.34
CA THR A 8 0.81 -11.37 18.76
C THR A 8 0.15 -10.23 19.51
N ILE A 9 -0.35 -9.22 18.79
CA ILE A 9 -1.10 -8.09 19.33
C ILE A 9 -2.46 -7.97 18.64
N SER A 10 -3.41 -7.34 19.33
CA SER A 10 -4.70 -7.00 18.73
C SER A 10 -4.59 -5.78 17.82
N ALA A 11 -5.48 -5.67 16.83
CA ALA A 11 -5.61 -4.46 16.01
C ALA A 11 -5.80 -3.17 16.84
N ASN A 12 -6.50 -3.23 17.98
CA ASN A 12 -6.69 -2.07 18.86
C ASN A 12 -5.37 -1.61 19.50
N GLU A 13 -4.56 -2.56 19.95
CA GLU A 13 -3.24 -2.28 20.50
C GLU A 13 -2.28 -1.74 19.42
N ALA A 14 -2.29 -2.37 18.24
CA ALA A 14 -1.53 -1.88 17.08
C ALA A 14 -1.93 -0.44 16.71
N LYS A 15 -3.23 -0.15 16.63
CA LYS A 15 -3.76 1.20 16.38
C LYS A 15 -3.30 2.19 17.44
N LYS A 16 -3.36 1.82 18.72
CA LYS A 16 -2.86 2.68 19.81
C LYS A 16 -1.39 3.02 19.62
N ASN A 17 -0.55 2.02 19.30
CA ASN A 17 0.90 2.22 19.12
C ASN A 17 1.20 3.19 17.97
N ILE A 18 0.67 2.95 16.78
CA ILE A 18 0.91 3.83 15.62
C ILE A 18 0.31 5.23 15.80
N SER A 19 -0.87 5.34 16.42
CA SER A 19 -1.46 6.64 16.77
C SER A 19 -0.61 7.40 17.79
N SER A 20 0.20 6.71 18.59
CA SER A 20 1.21 7.29 19.49
C SER A 20 2.58 7.51 18.82
N GLY A 21 2.73 7.22 17.53
CA GLY A 21 3.99 7.33 16.80
C GLY A 21 4.98 6.20 17.10
N ILE A 22 4.52 5.10 17.70
CA ILE A 22 5.32 3.91 17.99
C ILE A 22 5.26 2.97 16.77
N PRO A 23 6.40 2.64 16.14
CA PRO A 23 6.44 1.69 15.03
C PRO A 23 5.94 0.30 15.41
N LEU A 24 5.33 -0.40 14.46
CA LEU A 24 4.96 -1.82 14.60
C LEU A 24 6.08 -2.69 14.02
N ARG A 25 6.66 -3.55 14.86
CA ARG A 25 7.84 -4.35 14.48
C ARG A 25 7.75 -5.77 15.03
N ASN A 26 7.99 -6.77 14.18
CA ASN A 26 8.09 -8.19 14.57
C ASN A 26 6.84 -8.76 15.26
N VAL A 27 5.65 -8.28 14.88
CA VAL A 27 4.37 -8.68 15.50
C VAL A 27 3.40 -9.30 14.48
N PHE A 28 2.59 -10.24 14.96
CA PHE A 28 1.39 -10.68 14.28
C PHE A 28 0.20 -9.87 14.78
N ILE A 29 -0.46 -9.15 13.86
CA ILE A 29 -1.61 -8.29 14.18
C ILE A 29 -2.87 -9.03 13.79
N THR A 30 -3.67 -9.34 14.81
CA THR A 30 -4.96 -10.04 14.64
C THR A 30 -6.11 -9.05 14.51
N GLY A 31 -7.09 -9.41 13.67
CA GLY A 31 -8.25 -8.58 13.34
C GLY A 31 -7.96 -7.49 12.31
N THR A 32 -8.84 -6.49 12.26
CA THR A 32 -8.75 -5.38 11.30
C THR A 32 -8.08 -4.16 11.92
N LEU A 33 -6.84 -3.89 11.51
CA LEU A 33 -6.13 -2.67 11.83
C LEU A 33 -6.67 -1.54 10.95
N ASN A 34 -7.60 -0.77 11.50
CA ASN A 34 -8.25 0.31 10.78
C ASN A 34 -7.67 1.68 11.15
N ILE A 35 -6.99 2.31 10.19
CA ILE A 35 -6.35 3.61 10.31
C ILE A 35 -7.38 4.70 9.97
N GLU A 36 -8.25 4.96 10.94
CA GLU A 36 -9.22 6.06 10.88
C GLU A 36 -8.81 7.10 11.93
N ASN A 37 -8.50 8.33 11.51
CA ASN A 37 -8.20 9.41 12.46
C ASN A 37 -8.54 10.81 11.92
N GLY A 38 -9.73 10.95 11.31
CA GLY A 38 -10.05 12.16 10.55
C GLY A 38 -9.40 12.15 9.18
N SER A 39 -9.64 13.19 8.39
CA SER A 39 -9.17 13.28 7.01
C SER A 39 -7.64 13.29 6.87
N GLU A 40 -6.89 13.52 7.96
CA GLU A 40 -5.44 13.74 7.93
C GLU A 40 -4.69 12.94 9.01
N TRP A 41 -3.48 12.50 8.67
CA TRP A 41 -2.55 11.79 9.53
C TRP A 41 -1.16 12.43 9.50
N ASP A 42 -0.79 13.09 10.59
CA ASP A 42 0.41 13.93 10.71
C ASP A 42 1.64 13.23 11.29
N LYS A 43 1.63 11.91 11.39
CA LYS A 43 2.73 11.12 11.97
C LYS A 43 3.29 10.14 10.95
N GLU A 44 4.57 9.82 11.07
CA GLU A 44 5.12 8.69 10.32
C GLU A 44 4.42 7.40 10.75
N MET A 45 4.09 6.55 9.78
CA MET A 45 3.58 5.21 10.03
C MET A 45 4.62 4.21 9.56
N ILE A 46 5.14 3.40 10.48
CA ILE A 46 6.18 2.42 10.19
C ILE A 46 5.72 1.04 10.64
N ILE A 47 5.65 0.12 9.68
CA ILE A 47 5.28 -1.28 9.84
C ILE A 47 6.39 -2.14 9.24
N GLU A 48 7.06 -2.96 10.04
CA GLU A 48 8.19 -3.75 9.57
C GLU A 48 8.22 -5.16 10.16
N ASN A 49 8.52 -6.16 9.33
CA ASN A 49 8.63 -7.57 9.76
C ASN A 49 7.35 -8.08 10.45
N CYS A 50 6.18 -7.66 9.96
CA CYS A 50 4.90 -8.01 10.57
C CYS A 50 4.15 -9.06 9.74
N ILE A 51 3.17 -9.69 10.37
CA ILE A 51 2.06 -10.35 9.68
C ILE A 51 0.79 -9.59 10.07
N ILE A 52 -0.05 -9.23 9.10
CA ILE A 52 -1.27 -8.47 9.34
C ILE A 52 -2.44 -9.20 8.69
N GLU A 53 -3.51 -9.45 9.47
CA GLU A 53 -4.71 -10.08 8.92
C GLU A 53 -5.48 -9.14 7.99
N ASN A 54 -5.76 -7.91 8.44
CA ASN A 54 -6.44 -6.94 7.61
C ASN A 54 -5.96 -5.52 7.92
N LEU A 55 -5.43 -4.80 6.94
CA LEU A 55 -5.01 -3.40 7.05
C LEU A 55 -5.94 -2.51 6.22
N VAL A 56 -6.70 -1.66 6.88
CA VAL A 56 -7.65 -0.77 6.21
C VAL A 56 -7.25 0.67 6.48
N CYS A 57 -7.00 1.42 5.42
CA CYS A 57 -6.91 2.87 5.43
C CYS A 57 -7.87 3.37 4.36
N ILE A 58 -8.91 4.12 4.72
CA ILE A 58 -9.87 4.62 3.75
C ILE A 58 -10.05 6.13 3.97
N SER A 59 -10.03 6.90 2.89
CA SER A 59 -10.29 8.34 2.90
C SER A 59 -9.38 9.12 3.89
N ILE A 60 -8.08 8.83 3.85
CA ILE A 60 -7.08 9.44 4.74
C ILE A 60 -5.91 10.05 3.97
N GLN A 61 -5.47 11.22 4.42
CA GLN A 61 -4.31 11.92 3.91
C GLN A 61 -3.11 11.74 4.86
N PHE A 62 -2.09 11.01 4.43
CA PHE A 62 -0.83 10.87 5.16
C PHE A 62 0.12 12.03 4.83
N ASN A 63 0.21 12.98 5.76
CA ASN A 63 1.08 14.17 5.63
C ASN A 63 2.56 13.85 5.87
N LYS A 64 2.86 12.68 6.43
CA LYS A 64 4.21 12.13 6.65
C LYS A 64 4.35 10.78 5.94
N GLN A 65 5.59 10.33 5.79
CA GLN A 65 5.89 9.09 5.08
C GLN A 65 5.24 7.88 5.75
N VAL A 66 4.64 7.03 4.92
CA VAL A 66 4.19 5.68 5.30
C VAL A 66 5.21 4.67 4.82
N THR A 67 5.63 3.78 5.71
CA THR A 67 6.61 2.72 5.41
C THR A 67 6.06 1.37 5.84
N ILE A 68 5.97 0.44 4.89
CA ILE A 68 5.62 -0.96 5.09
C ILE A 68 6.74 -1.80 4.48
N LYS A 69 7.47 -2.56 5.31
CA LYS A 69 8.62 -3.36 4.84
C LYS A 69 8.60 -4.79 5.35
N ASN A 70 9.03 -5.73 4.51
CA ASN A 70 9.18 -7.14 4.88
C ASN A 70 7.96 -7.69 5.64
N THR A 71 6.76 -7.31 5.20
CA THR A 71 5.50 -7.58 5.90
C THR A 71 4.61 -8.43 5.02
N HIS A 72 3.95 -9.42 5.63
CA HIS A 72 2.92 -10.23 4.97
C HIS A 72 1.54 -9.71 5.38
N ILE A 73 0.79 -9.20 4.41
CA ILE A 73 -0.56 -8.67 4.59
C ILE A 73 -1.53 -9.62 3.91
N LYS A 74 -2.50 -10.18 4.65
CA LYS A 74 -3.50 -11.07 4.05
C LYS A 74 -4.50 -10.26 3.22
N ALA A 75 -5.13 -9.26 3.83
CA ALA A 75 -6.02 -8.31 3.16
C ALA A 75 -5.61 -6.85 3.42
N ALA A 76 -5.76 -5.98 2.41
CA ALA A 76 -5.62 -4.54 2.59
C ALA A 76 -6.47 -3.71 1.64
N SER A 77 -6.85 -2.52 2.09
CA SER A 77 -7.46 -1.48 1.26
C SER A 77 -6.84 -0.12 1.60
N PHE A 78 -6.56 0.65 0.54
CA PHE A 78 -6.07 2.03 0.57
C PHE A 78 -7.00 2.95 -0.25
N ASP A 79 -8.31 2.66 -0.27
CA ASP A 79 -9.30 3.42 -1.03
C ASP A 79 -9.27 4.92 -0.64
N PHE A 80 -9.20 5.81 -1.62
CA PHE A 80 -9.15 7.26 -1.41
C PHE A 80 -8.01 7.72 -0.47
N CYS A 81 -6.86 7.01 -0.46
CA CYS A 81 -5.71 7.38 0.36
C CYS A 81 -4.71 8.28 -0.37
N TYR A 82 -4.29 9.35 0.33
CA TYR A 82 -3.41 10.38 -0.20
C TYR A 82 -2.08 10.34 0.54
N PHE A 83 -1.02 9.87 -0.11
CA PHE A 83 0.30 9.74 0.50
C PHE A 83 1.16 10.99 0.27
N ILE A 84 0.70 12.15 0.77
CA ILE A 84 1.37 13.46 0.58
C ILE A 84 2.85 13.40 0.95
N GLY A 85 3.16 12.79 2.09
CA GLY A 85 4.52 12.59 2.61
C GLY A 85 5.31 11.44 1.97
N GLY A 86 4.73 10.74 1.00
CA GLY A 86 5.31 9.57 0.33
C GLY A 86 4.90 8.24 0.95
N LEU A 87 5.21 7.17 0.21
CA LEU A 87 4.87 5.78 0.55
C LEU A 87 6.04 4.87 0.18
N ILE A 88 6.40 3.95 1.07
CA ILE A 88 7.32 2.87 0.79
C ILE A 88 6.62 1.55 1.09
N ILE A 89 6.45 0.71 0.07
CA ILE A 89 6.05 -0.69 0.19
C ILE A 89 7.19 -1.53 -0.39
N ASP A 90 7.94 -2.20 0.48
CA ASP A 90 9.17 -2.88 0.10
C ASP A 90 9.25 -4.32 0.66
N SER A 91 9.56 -5.27 -0.21
CA SER A 91 9.72 -6.69 0.13
C SER A 91 8.51 -7.30 0.87
N CYS A 92 7.29 -6.86 0.54
CA CYS A 92 6.05 -7.32 1.16
C CYS A 92 5.33 -8.39 0.33
N GLN A 93 4.44 -9.14 0.98
CA GLN A 93 3.51 -10.05 0.33
C GLN A 93 2.07 -9.63 0.62
N PHE A 94 1.24 -9.57 -0.43
CA PHE A 94 -0.20 -9.31 -0.34
C PHE A 94 -0.96 -10.51 -0.90
N ASP A 95 -1.81 -11.13 -0.08
CA ASP A 95 -2.55 -12.34 -0.51
C ASP A 95 -3.79 -12.02 -1.35
N GLU A 96 -4.46 -10.91 -1.05
CA GLU A 96 -5.72 -10.53 -1.66
C GLU A 96 -5.59 -9.32 -2.62
N TYR A 97 -6.72 -8.93 -3.21
CA TYR A 97 -6.86 -7.72 -4.01
C TYR A 97 -6.46 -6.49 -3.20
N LEU A 98 -5.74 -5.56 -3.81
CA LEU A 98 -5.29 -4.33 -3.19
C LEU A 98 -5.78 -3.12 -3.98
N ASP A 99 -6.59 -2.29 -3.34
CA ASP A 99 -7.14 -1.08 -3.95
C ASP A 99 -6.42 0.18 -3.50
N PHE A 100 -5.95 0.98 -4.46
CA PHE A 100 -5.45 2.34 -4.26
C PHE A 100 -6.35 3.39 -4.92
N ASN A 101 -7.57 3.03 -5.34
CA ASN A 101 -8.38 3.90 -6.19
C ASN A 101 -8.53 5.33 -5.67
N ALA A 102 -8.67 6.27 -6.62
CA ALA A 102 -8.86 7.69 -6.34
C ALA A 102 -7.86 8.22 -5.29
N GLY A 103 -6.61 7.74 -5.36
CA GLY A 103 -5.54 8.00 -4.40
C GLY A 103 -4.20 8.30 -5.07
N GLY A 104 -3.12 8.28 -4.30
CA GLY A 104 -1.75 8.36 -4.87
C GLY A 104 -1.12 9.75 -5.01
N HIS A 105 -1.67 10.79 -4.37
CA HIS A 105 -1.18 12.17 -4.55
C HIS A 105 0.03 12.53 -3.67
N ASN A 106 1.16 11.87 -3.84
CA ASN A 106 2.41 12.33 -3.21
C ASN A 106 2.81 13.70 -3.72
N SER A 107 3.27 14.58 -2.81
CA SER A 107 3.74 15.92 -3.20
C SER A 107 5.05 15.86 -3.98
N LYS A 108 5.30 16.87 -4.83
CA LYS A 108 6.61 17.07 -5.50
C LYS A 108 7.73 17.08 -4.45
N GLY A 109 8.78 16.30 -4.71
CA GLY A 109 9.90 16.09 -3.78
C GLY A 109 9.71 14.92 -2.80
N ASN A 110 8.51 14.33 -2.73
CA ASN A 110 8.25 13.07 -2.04
C ASN A 110 8.08 11.93 -3.05
N PHE A 111 8.38 10.71 -2.61
CA PHE A 111 8.42 9.55 -3.46
C PHE A 111 7.42 8.47 -3.02
N ILE A 112 6.89 7.75 -4.01
CA ILE A 112 6.26 6.46 -3.81
C ILE A 112 7.19 5.37 -4.35
N ILE A 113 7.52 4.39 -3.51
CA ILE A 113 8.36 3.25 -3.85
C ILE A 113 7.55 1.98 -3.61
N ILE A 114 7.33 1.21 -4.67
CA ILE A 114 6.73 -0.12 -4.63
C ILE A 114 7.80 -1.08 -5.17
N ASN A 115 8.55 -1.72 -4.28
CA ASN A 115 9.73 -2.49 -4.67
C ASN A 115 9.76 -3.92 -4.10
N GLY A 116 10.10 -4.90 -4.93
CA GLY A 116 10.40 -6.26 -4.47
C GLY A 116 9.20 -6.99 -3.85
N ASN A 117 7.96 -6.57 -4.15
CA ASN A 117 6.76 -7.12 -3.54
C ASN A 117 6.18 -8.29 -4.34
N HIS A 118 5.41 -9.12 -3.66
CA HIS A 118 4.62 -10.19 -4.25
C HIS A 118 3.12 -9.91 -4.02
N PHE A 119 2.43 -9.53 -5.10
CA PHE A 119 0.99 -9.32 -5.13
C PHE A 119 0.32 -10.53 -5.77
N ARG A 120 -0.44 -11.29 -4.99
CA ARG A 120 -1.19 -12.45 -5.47
C ARG A 120 -2.52 -12.03 -6.11
N GLY A 121 -3.23 -11.13 -5.44
CA GLY A 121 -4.40 -10.44 -6.01
C GLY A 121 -4.03 -9.34 -7.01
N PHE A 122 -5.04 -8.80 -7.69
CA PHE A 122 -4.88 -7.66 -8.58
C PHE A 122 -4.63 -6.39 -7.76
N VAL A 123 -3.80 -5.47 -8.30
CA VAL A 123 -3.55 -4.17 -7.68
C VAL A 123 -4.17 -3.06 -8.53
N ASN A 124 -5.14 -2.36 -7.96
CA ASN A 124 -5.91 -1.33 -8.64
C ASN A 124 -5.41 0.08 -8.32
N PHE A 125 -5.24 0.90 -9.35
CA PHE A 125 -4.83 2.30 -9.33
C PHE A 125 -5.81 3.20 -10.10
N PHE A 126 -7.06 2.76 -10.27
CA PHE A 126 -8.09 3.55 -10.97
C PHE A 126 -8.18 4.97 -10.38
N ASP A 127 -8.18 5.97 -11.26
CA ASP A 127 -8.28 7.40 -10.89
C ASP A 127 -7.15 7.89 -9.95
N CYS A 128 -5.97 7.25 -9.99
CA CYS A 128 -4.80 7.73 -9.26
C CYS A 128 -4.08 8.86 -10.00
N TRP A 129 -3.62 9.86 -9.26
CA TRP A 129 -2.76 10.91 -9.80
C TRP A 129 -1.54 11.16 -8.91
N PHE A 130 -0.36 10.98 -9.50
CA PHE A 130 0.93 11.10 -8.83
C PHE A 130 1.62 12.41 -9.22
N ASN A 131 1.77 13.34 -8.27
CA ASN A 131 2.44 14.63 -8.52
C ASN A 131 3.96 14.56 -8.33
N GLY A 132 4.42 13.65 -7.46
CA GLY A 132 5.84 13.39 -7.21
C GLY A 132 6.35 12.15 -7.94
N GLU A 133 7.55 11.71 -7.57
CA GLU A 133 8.18 10.54 -8.18
C GLU A 133 7.51 9.25 -7.72
N ILE A 134 7.34 8.31 -8.66
CA ILE A 134 6.90 6.95 -8.36
C ILE A 134 7.82 5.95 -9.06
N SER A 135 8.23 4.94 -8.29
CA SER A 135 9.00 3.81 -8.78
C SER A 135 8.32 2.50 -8.42
N VAL A 136 8.11 1.66 -9.43
CA VAL A 136 7.50 0.33 -9.28
C VAL A 136 8.46 -0.68 -9.87
N ASN A 137 9.26 -1.33 -9.02
CA ASN A 137 10.38 -2.14 -9.50
C ASN A 137 10.44 -3.51 -8.86
N ASN A 138 10.88 -4.52 -9.63
CA ASN A 138 11.17 -5.85 -9.13
C ASN A 138 9.97 -6.54 -8.43
N ASN A 139 8.73 -6.18 -8.78
CA ASN A 139 7.54 -6.78 -8.19
C ASN A 139 7.04 -7.97 -9.01
N LEU A 140 6.36 -8.89 -8.34
CA LEU A 140 5.58 -9.96 -8.95
C LEU A 140 4.09 -9.64 -8.77
N PHE A 141 3.40 -9.32 -9.86
CA PHE A 141 1.95 -9.13 -9.94
C PHE A 141 1.31 -10.38 -10.58
N GLU A 142 0.90 -11.37 -9.78
CA GLU A 142 0.36 -12.63 -10.31
C GLU A 142 -0.93 -12.42 -11.11
N SER A 143 -1.81 -11.55 -10.59
CA SER A 143 -3.07 -11.17 -11.25
C SER A 143 -2.96 -9.88 -12.08
N GLY A 144 -1.76 -9.30 -12.17
CA GLY A 144 -1.50 -8.02 -12.84
C GLY A 144 -1.95 -6.78 -12.06
N THR A 145 -1.82 -5.63 -12.72
CA THR A 145 -2.18 -4.30 -12.21
C THR A 145 -2.53 -3.38 -13.39
N ASN A 146 -3.17 -2.25 -13.09
CA ASN A 146 -3.52 -1.22 -14.07
C ASN A 146 -2.73 0.09 -13.90
N ILE A 147 -1.60 0.08 -13.19
CA ILE A 147 -0.81 1.31 -12.95
C ILE A 147 -0.31 1.98 -14.25
N LEU A 148 -0.16 1.24 -15.35
CA LEU A 148 0.20 1.75 -16.69
C LEU A 148 -0.99 1.73 -17.66
N SER A 149 -2.21 1.61 -17.16
CA SER A 149 -3.44 1.72 -17.96
C SER A 149 -3.50 3.08 -18.67
N LYS A 150 -4.02 3.08 -19.90
CA LYS A 150 -4.24 4.30 -20.67
C LYS A 150 -5.67 4.85 -20.54
N THR A 151 -6.59 4.07 -19.98
CA THR A 151 -8.02 4.39 -19.97
C THR A 151 -8.61 4.59 -18.57
N LEU A 152 -7.89 4.24 -17.51
CA LEU A 152 -8.36 4.30 -16.11
C LEU A 152 -7.88 5.53 -15.33
N TRP A 153 -7.59 6.62 -16.03
CA TRP A 153 -7.20 7.92 -15.47
C TRP A 153 -6.00 7.90 -14.52
N VAL A 154 -5.15 6.87 -14.64
CA VAL A 154 -3.84 6.86 -13.96
C VAL A 154 -2.94 7.90 -14.61
N SER A 155 -2.48 8.88 -13.84
CA SER A 155 -1.73 10.01 -14.36
C SER A 155 -0.50 10.34 -13.52
N PHE A 156 0.54 10.84 -14.20
CA PHE A 156 1.84 11.12 -13.61
C PHE A 156 2.33 12.49 -14.07
N ASP A 157 2.63 13.39 -13.13
CA ASP A 157 3.27 14.69 -13.43
C ASP A 157 4.77 14.52 -13.74
N VAL A 158 5.37 13.45 -13.20
CA VAL A 158 6.76 13.04 -13.43
C VAL A 158 6.74 11.63 -14.00
N PRO A 159 7.52 11.31 -15.05
CA PRO A 159 7.52 9.97 -15.63
C PRO A 159 7.76 8.87 -14.59
N ILE A 160 6.85 7.89 -14.54
CA ILE A 160 7.00 6.69 -13.71
C ILE A 160 8.23 5.88 -14.12
N VAL A 161 8.95 5.37 -13.14
CA VAL A 161 9.99 4.35 -13.35
C VAL A 161 9.40 2.98 -13.03
N ALA A 162 9.16 2.16 -14.06
CA ALA A 162 8.66 0.80 -13.89
C ALA A 162 9.60 -0.22 -14.56
N GLN A 163 10.37 -0.97 -13.76
CA GLN A 163 11.42 -1.86 -14.26
C GLN A 163 11.41 -3.23 -13.59
N ASN A 164 11.74 -4.28 -14.35
CA ASN A 164 11.91 -5.65 -13.84
C ASN A 164 10.69 -6.22 -13.10
N ASN A 165 9.48 -5.74 -13.40
CA ASN A 165 8.26 -6.33 -12.86
C ASN A 165 7.84 -7.56 -13.68
N ILE A 166 7.26 -8.54 -13.01
CA ILE A 166 6.64 -9.72 -13.62
C ILE A 166 5.13 -9.59 -13.46
N GLY A 167 4.38 -9.81 -14.55
CA GLY A 167 2.93 -9.58 -14.62
C GLY A 167 2.58 -8.46 -15.61
N ASP A 168 1.30 -8.33 -15.94
CA ASP A 168 0.80 -7.24 -16.80
C ASP A 168 0.54 -6.00 -15.95
N LEU A 169 1.11 -4.85 -16.35
CA LEU A 169 0.97 -3.57 -15.65
C LEU A 169 -0.05 -2.64 -16.31
N SER A 170 -0.60 -3.04 -17.46
CA SER A 170 -1.40 -2.20 -18.37
C SER A 170 -2.83 -2.70 -18.54
N ILE A 171 -3.33 -3.49 -17.59
CA ILE A 171 -4.70 -4.01 -17.62
C ILE A 171 -5.68 -2.84 -17.64
N GLU A 172 -6.67 -2.87 -18.55
CA GLU A 172 -7.63 -1.77 -18.75
C GLU A 172 -8.97 -2.04 -18.02
N SER A 173 -8.87 -2.55 -16.79
CA SER A 173 -10.01 -2.88 -15.90
C SER A 173 -9.62 -2.66 -14.44
N GLU A 174 -10.60 -2.42 -13.56
CA GLU A 174 -10.40 -2.45 -12.10
C GLU A 174 -10.28 -3.87 -11.55
N CYS A 175 -10.72 -4.89 -12.31
CA CYS A 175 -10.66 -6.31 -11.95
C CYS A 175 -11.19 -6.63 -10.55
N LYS A 176 -12.11 -5.80 -10.03
CA LYS A 176 -12.87 -6.10 -8.82
C LYS A 176 -13.62 -7.39 -9.08
N SER A 177 -13.27 -8.43 -8.33
CA SER A 177 -14.11 -9.63 -8.28
C SER A 177 -15.45 -9.18 -7.71
N GLU A 178 -16.47 -9.09 -8.56
CA GLU A 178 -17.84 -9.18 -8.07
C GLU A 178 -17.93 -10.52 -7.33
N ASN A 179 -18.19 -10.46 -6.03
CA ASN A 179 -18.52 -11.66 -5.27
C ASN A 179 -19.69 -12.35 -5.97
N ILE A 180 -19.44 -13.49 -6.62
CA ILE A 180 -20.46 -14.48 -6.97
C ILE A 180 -20.72 -15.33 -5.74
#